data_AF-A0A2N8DXC3-F1
#
_entry.id   AF-A0A2N8DXC3-F1
#
_cell.length_a   1.000
_cell.length_b   1.000
_cell.length_c   1.000
_cell.angle_alpha   90.00
_cell.angle_beta   90.00
_cell.angle_gamma   90.00
#
_symmetry.space_group_name_H-M   'P 1'
#
loop_
_entity.id
_entity.type
_entity.pdbx_description
1 polymer ?
#
loop_
_entity_poly.entity_id
_entity_poly.type
_entity_poly.pdbx_seq_one_letter_code
_entity_poly.pdbx_strand_id
1 'polypeptide(L)'
;MKSLWTLALSGLLLTLSGGVHAEQAVGCVEVTVGGYKAPNYDCLSQQMGNNPDGAAAAQKNQEAMNVPVNKRPPNQVGLATPAATSTRMGNTFGTSVKPQRSPN
;
A
#
# COMPACT_ATOMS: atom_id res chain seq x y z
N MET A 1 -43.80 51.28 8.19
CA MET A 1 -44.29 49.89 8.07
C MET A 1 -43.88 49.16 6.77
N LYS A 2 -43.25 49.81 5.77
CA LYS A 2 -42.75 49.12 4.56
C LYS A 2 -41.27 48.67 4.63
N SER A 3 -40.47 49.32 5.48
CA SER A 3 -39.03 49.04 5.62
C SER A 3 -38.68 47.83 6.50
N LEU A 4 -39.65 47.32 7.27
CA LEU A 4 -39.45 46.15 8.14
C LEU A 4 -39.57 44.84 7.36
N TRP A 5 -40.30 44.84 6.24
CA TRP A 5 -40.53 43.63 5.45
C TRP A 5 -39.37 43.28 4.52
N THR A 6 -38.62 44.30 4.07
CA THR A 6 -37.41 44.11 3.24
C THR A 6 -36.24 43.51 4.02
N LEU A 7 -36.14 43.79 5.33
CA LEU A 7 -35.09 43.22 6.20
C LEU A 7 -35.37 41.76 6.58
N ALA A 8 -36.65 41.36 6.64
CA ALA A 8 -37.03 39.97 6.90
C ALA A 8 -36.76 39.07 5.69
N LEU A 9 -36.89 39.60 4.46
CA LEU A 9 -36.63 38.83 3.24
C LEU A 9 -35.13 38.64 2.96
N SER A 10 -34.29 39.61 3.32
CA SER A 10 -32.84 39.50 3.12
C SER A 10 -32.15 38.57 4.11
N GLY A 11 -32.70 38.44 5.33
CA GLY A 11 -32.19 37.49 6.33
C GLY A 11 -32.43 36.02 5.97
N LEU A 12 -33.51 35.72 5.23
CA LEU A 12 -33.86 34.34 4.86
C LEU A 12 -33.02 33.79 3.68
N LEU A 13 -32.40 34.64 2.87
CA LEU A 13 -31.58 34.21 1.73
C LEU A 13 -30.13 33.85 2.10
N LEU A 14 -29.63 34.25 3.28
CA LEU A 14 -28.25 34.01 3.70
C LEU A 14 -28.03 32.67 4.42
N THR A 15 -29.09 31.93 4.74
CA THR A 15 -28.99 30.63 5.43
C THR A 15 -28.96 29.41 4.50
N LEU A 16 -29.05 29.60 3.18
CA LEU A 16 -29.04 28.50 2.20
C LEU A 16 -27.64 28.15 1.65
N SER A 17 -26.58 28.74 2.22
CA SER A 17 -25.20 28.37 1.93
C SER A 17 -24.73 27.28 2.90
N GLY A 18 -25.51 26.19 2.99
CA GLY A 18 -25.09 25.00 3.72
C GLY A 18 -23.81 24.46 3.10
N GLY A 19 -22.73 24.41 3.89
CA GLY A 19 -21.45 23.87 3.46
C GLY A 19 -21.65 22.48 2.87
N VAL A 20 -21.26 22.32 1.61
CA VAL A 20 -21.11 21.00 1.00
C VAL A 20 -19.92 20.35 1.71
N HIS A 21 -20.20 19.63 2.79
CA HIS A 21 -19.26 18.65 3.29
C HIS A 21 -19.12 17.61 2.19
N ALA A 22 -17.97 17.61 1.52
CA ALA A 22 -17.55 16.49 0.68
C ALA A 22 -17.44 15.27 1.59
N GLU A 23 -18.50 14.47 1.63
CA GLU A 23 -18.42 13.09 2.08
C GLU A 23 -17.26 12.47 1.29
N GLN A 24 -16.30 11.90 2.01
CA GLN A 24 -15.15 11.22 1.42
C GLN A 24 -15.70 10.06 0.60
N ALA A 25 -15.92 10.33 -0.68
CA ALA A 25 -16.56 9.41 -1.59
C ALA A 25 -15.73 8.13 -1.65
N VAL A 26 -16.42 6.99 -1.58
CA VAL A 26 -15.87 5.63 -1.77
C VAL A 26 -15.48 5.40 -3.24
N GLY A 27 -15.02 6.44 -3.92
CA GLY A 27 -14.70 6.48 -5.34
C GLY A 27 -14.39 7.90 -5.78
N CYS A 28 -13.41 8.02 -6.66
CA CYS A 28 -13.03 9.27 -7.29
C CYS A 28 -14.15 9.78 -8.21
N VAL A 29 -14.80 10.87 -7.84
CA VAL A 29 -15.88 11.47 -8.63
C VAL A 29 -15.37 12.71 -9.36
N GLU A 30 -15.61 12.76 -10.68
CA GLU A 30 -15.33 13.92 -11.53
C GLU A 30 -16.60 14.75 -11.70
N VAL A 31 -16.55 16.06 -11.40
CA VAL A 31 -17.71 16.96 -11.51
C VAL A 31 -17.54 17.88 -12.73
N THR A 32 -18.62 18.07 -13.49
CA THR A 32 -18.65 18.99 -14.64
C THR A 32 -19.42 20.24 -14.28
N VAL A 33 -18.81 21.42 -14.41
CA VAL A 33 -19.46 22.72 -14.17
C VAL A 33 -19.37 23.55 -15.44
N GLY A 34 -20.51 23.97 -16.00
CA GLY A 34 -20.55 24.83 -17.18
C GLY A 34 -19.91 24.24 -18.44
N GLY A 35 -19.86 22.90 -18.57
CA GLY A 35 -19.24 22.21 -19.71
C GLY A 35 -17.74 21.90 -19.54
N TYR A 36 -17.12 22.32 -18.43
CA TYR A 36 -15.73 22.01 -18.13
C TYR A 36 -15.64 20.95 -17.02
N LYS A 37 -14.73 20.00 -17.20
CA LYS A 37 -14.37 19.01 -16.17
C LYS A 37 -13.48 19.66 -15.14
N ALA A 38 -13.89 19.66 -13.87
CA ALA A 38 -13.03 20.07 -12.77
C ALA A 38 -12.29 18.82 -12.25
N PRO A 39 -10.97 18.70 -12.44
CA PRO A 39 -10.23 17.54 -11.94
C PRO A 39 -10.15 17.56 -10.41
N ASN A 40 -10.39 16.41 -9.79
CA ASN A 40 -10.14 16.22 -8.37
C ASN A 40 -8.67 15.80 -8.19
N TYR A 41 -7.82 16.75 -7.84
CA TYR A 41 -6.38 16.51 -7.67
C TYR A 41 -6.06 15.59 -6.50
N ASP A 42 -6.88 15.58 -5.44
CA ASP A 42 -6.68 14.72 -4.27
C ASP A 42 -6.81 13.25 -4.66
N CYS A 43 -7.89 12.90 -5.38
CA CYS A 43 -8.05 11.57 -5.97
C CYS A 43 -6.89 11.21 -6.91
N LEU A 44 -6.53 12.12 -7.82
CA LEU A 44 -5.48 11.84 -8.81
C LEU A 44 -4.16 11.53 -8.10
N SER A 45 -3.82 12.29 -7.04
CA SER A 45 -2.63 12.05 -6.23
C SER A 45 -2.65 10.67 -5.58
N GLN A 46 -3.80 10.23 -5.09
CA GLN A 46 -4.00 8.93 -4.47
C GLN A 46 -3.90 7.78 -5.48
N GLN A 47 -4.44 7.96 -6.69
CA GLN A 47 -4.34 6.99 -7.79
C GLN A 47 -2.91 6.89 -8.35
N MET A 48 -2.14 7.98 -8.32
CA MET A 48 -0.70 7.98 -8.64
C MET A 48 0.18 7.34 -7.55
N GLY A 49 -0.41 6.77 -6.49
CA GLY A 49 0.31 6.05 -5.45
C GLY A 49 0.83 6.92 -4.30
N ASN A 50 0.45 8.20 -4.21
CA ASN A 50 0.77 9.05 -3.04
C ASN A 50 -0.17 8.80 -1.85
N ASN A 51 -0.81 7.63 -1.79
CA ASN A 51 -1.60 7.25 -0.62
C ASN A 51 -0.65 7.02 0.57
N PRO A 52 -0.75 7.78 1.68
CA PRO A 52 0.11 7.62 2.86
C PRO A 52 0.05 6.20 3.45
N ASP A 53 -1.12 5.55 3.41
CA ASP A 53 -1.28 4.18 3.90
C ASP A 53 -0.52 3.18 3.00
N GLY A 54 -0.56 3.41 1.69
CA GLY A 54 0.20 2.63 0.71
C GLY A 54 1.71 2.79 0.89
N ALA A 55 2.17 4.02 1.14
CA ALA A 55 3.57 4.31 1.41
C ALA A 55 4.05 3.64 2.71
N ALA A 56 3.27 3.71 3.79
CA ALA A 56 3.59 3.06 5.05
C ALA A 56 3.60 1.52 4.93
N ALA A 57 2.65 0.95 4.19
CA ALA A 57 2.63 -0.48 3.89
C ALA A 57 3.85 -0.90 3.07
N ALA A 58 4.23 -0.11 2.06
CA ALA A 58 5.43 -0.37 1.25
C ALA A 58 6.71 -0.35 2.09
N GLN A 59 6.85 0.63 3.00
CA GLN A 59 7.98 0.70 3.92
C GLN A 59 8.07 -0.55 4.83
N LYS A 60 6.95 -0.95 5.46
CA LYS A 60 6.91 -2.16 6.29
C LYS A 60 7.25 -3.43 5.51
N ASN A 61 6.77 -3.53 4.27
CA ASN A 61 7.12 -4.64 3.39
C ASN A 61 8.62 -4.65 3.05
N GLN A 62 9.21 -3.48 2.79
CA GLN A 62 10.64 -3.34 2.52
C GLN A 62 11.50 -3.76 3.72
N GLU A 63 11.08 -3.39 4.93
CA GLU A 63 11.73 -3.81 6.17
C GLU A 63 11.64 -5.34 6.36
N ALA A 64 10.47 -5.94 6.09
CA ALA A 64 10.27 -7.39 6.16
C ALA A 64 11.14 -8.16 5.14
N MET A 65 11.41 -7.57 3.98
CA MET A 65 12.30 -8.14 2.97
C MET A 65 13.78 -8.06 3.36
N ASN A 66 14.15 -7.18 4.28
CA ASN A 66 15.53 -7.03 4.75
C ASN A 66 15.83 -7.99 5.92
N VAL A 67 15.71 -9.29 5.65
CA VAL A 67 16.06 -10.33 6.63
C VAL A 67 17.58 -10.31 6.85
N PRO A 68 18.08 -10.25 8.10
CA PRO A 68 19.51 -10.25 8.36
C PRO A 68 20.14 -11.60 7.95
N VAL A 69 21.41 -11.57 7.49
CA VAL A 69 22.09 -12.71 6.85
C VAL A 69 22.08 -13.98 7.73
N ASN A 70 22.22 -13.83 9.05
CA ASN A 70 22.19 -14.93 10.02
C ASN A 70 20.81 -15.61 10.16
N LYS A 71 19.74 -14.96 9.69
CA LYS A 71 18.38 -15.50 9.68
C LYS A 71 17.94 -15.96 8.29
N ARG A 72 18.73 -15.66 7.24
CA ARG A 72 18.43 -16.11 5.89
C ARG A 72 18.64 -17.62 5.78
N PRO A 73 17.75 -18.33 5.08
CA PRO A 73 17.95 -19.74 4.85
C PRO A 73 19.18 -19.98 3.94
N PRO A 74 19.89 -21.12 4.06
CA PRO A 74 21.16 -21.35 3.36
C PRO A 74 21.10 -21.20 1.84
N ASN A 75 19.95 -21.53 1.24
CA ASN A 75 19.71 -21.39 -0.20
C ASN A 75 19.68 -19.95 -0.70
N GLN A 76 19.39 -18.97 0.16
CA GLN A 76 19.36 -17.54 -0.20
C GLN A 76 20.72 -16.86 -0.07
N VAL A 77 21.69 -17.51 0.58
CA VAL A 77 23.03 -16.96 0.85
C VAL A 77 24.14 -17.76 0.15
N GLY A 78 23.78 -18.67 -0.75
CA GLY A 78 24.74 -19.48 -1.51
C GLY A 78 25.46 -20.54 -0.66
N LEU A 79 24.95 -20.86 0.53
CA LEU A 79 25.51 -21.89 1.40
C LEU A 79 24.93 -23.26 1.07
N ALA A 80 25.65 -24.32 1.48
CA ALA A 80 25.19 -25.69 1.32
C ALA A 80 23.86 -25.92 2.07
N THR A 81 22.85 -26.44 1.38
CA THR A 81 21.57 -26.78 1.99
C THR A 81 21.60 -28.22 2.52
N PRO A 82 20.83 -28.54 3.58
CA PRO A 82 20.70 -29.91 4.06
C PRO A 82 20.25 -30.89 2.96
N ALA A 83 19.35 -30.46 2.06
CA ALA A 83 18.90 -31.26 0.93
C ALA A 83 20.04 -31.56 -0.07
N ALA A 84 20.84 -30.56 -0.45
CA ALA A 84 21.98 -30.76 -1.35
C ALA A 84 23.05 -31.67 -0.73
N THR A 85 23.31 -31.51 0.57
CA THR A 85 24.20 -32.39 1.31
C THR A 85 23.65 -33.82 1.38
N SER A 86 22.35 -33.98 1.60
CA SER A 86 21.70 -35.30 1.59
C SER A 86 21.83 -35.99 0.24
N THR A 87 21.71 -35.27 -0.88
CA THR A 87 21.91 -35.85 -2.22
C THR A 87 23.35 -36.31 -2.44
N ARG A 88 24.35 -35.54 -1.98
CA ARG A 88 25.76 -35.92 -2.10
C ARG A 88 26.12 -37.11 -1.22
N MET A 89 25.57 -37.15 0.00
CA MET A 89 25.88 -38.19 0.97
C MET A 89 25.10 -39.48 0.71
N GLY A 90 23.87 -39.38 0.21
CA GLY A 90 22.98 -40.54 0.06
C GLY A 90 22.59 -41.11 1.42
N ASN A 91 22.59 -42.44 1.52
CA ASN A 91 22.21 -43.15 2.73
C ASN A 91 23.14 -42.91 3.93
N THR A 92 24.30 -42.29 3.71
CA THR A 92 25.26 -41.96 4.78
C THR A 92 25.04 -40.58 5.40
N PHE A 93 24.00 -39.85 4.97
CA PHE A 93 23.68 -38.54 5.51
C PHE A 93 23.37 -38.63 7.02
N GLY A 94 24.12 -37.89 7.84
CA GLY A 94 23.99 -37.88 9.29
C GLY A 94 24.68 -39.03 10.04
N THR A 95 25.23 -40.02 9.34
CA THR A 95 25.88 -41.20 9.97
C THR A 95 27.36 -41.36 9.62
N SER A 96 27.83 -40.76 8.53
CA SER A 96 29.24 -40.79 8.12
C SER A 96 29.70 -39.44 7.59
N VAL A 97 31.02 -39.22 7.61
CA VAL A 97 31.68 -38.10 6.94
C VAL A 97 32.02 -38.41 5.48
N LYS A 98 31.84 -39.65 5.04
CA LYS A 98 32.09 -40.08 3.66
C LYS A 98 30.79 -40.27 2.88
N PRO A 99 30.71 -39.78 1.62
CA PRO A 99 29.59 -40.06 0.73
C PRO A 99 29.40 -41.56 0.46
N GLN A 100 28.17 -41.99 0.18
CA GLN A 100 27.88 -43.36 -0.27
C GLN A 100 28.60 -43.74 -1.57
N ARG A 101 28.76 -42.77 -2.49
CA ARG A 101 29.47 -43.00 -3.75
C ARG A 101 30.96 -42.77 -3.54
N SER A 102 31.77 -43.77 -3.89
CA SER A 102 33.24 -43.64 -3.88
C SER A 102 33.66 -42.47 -4.79
N PRO A 103 34.66 -41.67 -4.40
CA PRO A 103 35.33 -40.79 -5.36
C PRO A 103 35.90 -41.66 -6.49
N ASN A 104 35.61 -41.26 -7.73
CA ASN A 104 36.27 -41.80 -8.92
C ASN A 104 37.65 -41.17 -9.07
#